data_AF-A0A2M7XRU0-F1
#
_entry.id   AF-A0A2M7XRU0-F1
#
_cell.length_a   1.000
_cell.length_b   1.000
_cell.length_c   1.000
_cell.angle_alpha   90.00
_cell.angle_beta   90.00
_cell.angle_gamma   90.00
#
_symmetry.space_group_name_H-M   'P 1'
#
loop_
_entity.id
_entity.type
_entity.pdbx_description
1 polymer ?
#
loop_
_entity_poly.entity_id
_entity_poly.type
_entity_poly.pdbx_seq_one_letter_code
_entity_poly.pdbx_strand_id
1 'polypeptide(L)'
;MGFLLIAGATNLMGETSAYHLLTFPFNTRSAAMGGTYAGTGDRQFQLFTNPASVALTQNLQAQAVSVPHLAGIQGIGLGGVLPIERHRFFGEATYFNYGTFDQTDETNTVTGTFGFHELYISGGYACDILPHIALGARTGLYYMAADNESSQTWVSSVGGMFHTRDDSTTIGIVL
;
A
#
# COMPACT_ATOMS: atom_id res chain seq x y z
N MET A 1 -11.39 -21.11 4.34
CA MET A 1 -11.09 -20.27 3.16
C MET A 1 -12.10 -19.13 3.13
N GLY A 2 -11.77 -17.98 3.71
CA GLY A 2 -12.67 -16.83 3.81
C GLY A 2 -12.25 -15.76 2.80
N PHE A 3 -13.12 -15.47 1.84
CA PHE A 3 -12.97 -14.37 0.90
C PHE A 3 -13.71 -13.17 1.48
N LEU A 4 -12.99 -12.11 1.86
CA LEU A 4 -13.58 -10.86 2.33
C LEU A 4 -13.44 -9.81 1.22
N LEU A 5 -14.58 -9.35 0.71
CA LEU A 5 -14.68 -8.29 -0.29
C LEU A 5 -15.31 -7.09 0.43
N ILE A 6 -14.51 -6.08 0.76
CA ILE A 6 -15.02 -4.85 1.38
C ILE A 6 -15.28 -3.84 0.25
N ALA A 7 -16.55 -3.51 0.05
CA ALA A 7 -16.96 -2.39 -0.78
C ALA A 7 -17.67 -1.37 0.13
N GLY A 8 -17.01 -0.25 0.42
CA GLY A 8 -17.62 0.88 1.13
C GLY A 8 -16.61 1.71 1.90
N ALA A 9 -16.65 3.03 1.69
CA ALA A 9 -15.93 3.99 2.52
C ALA A 9 -16.47 3.92 3.96
N THR A 10 -15.76 3.19 4.82
CA THR A 10 -15.97 3.23 6.27
C THR A 10 -14.77 3.92 6.89
N ASN A 11 -15.00 5.10 7.47
CA ASN A 11 -14.09 5.62 8.48
C ASN A 11 -14.34 4.78 9.74
N LEU A 12 -13.64 3.64 9.86
CA LEU A 12 -13.75 2.79 11.04
C LEU A 12 -12.67 3.21 12.03
N MET A 13 -13.03 4.10 12.95
CA MET A 13 -12.30 4.29 14.19
C MET A 13 -12.38 2.98 14.98
N GLY A 14 -11.27 2.24 15.08
CA GLY A 14 -11.14 1.14 16.03
C GLY A 14 -11.16 -0.29 15.48
N GLU A 15 -10.81 -0.52 14.21
CA GLU A 15 -10.31 -1.86 13.84
C GLU A 15 -8.84 -1.96 14.27
N THR A 16 -8.52 -2.88 15.18
CA THR A 16 -7.13 -3.32 15.35
C THR A 16 -6.79 -4.07 14.06
N SER A 17 -6.28 -3.36 13.06
CA SER A 17 -5.86 -3.98 11.81
C SER A 17 -4.85 -5.07 12.18
N ALA A 18 -5.19 -6.32 11.88
CA ALA A 18 -4.30 -7.46 12.12
C ALA A 18 -2.96 -7.31 11.38
N TYR A 19 -2.90 -6.39 10.40
CA TYR A 19 -1.73 -6.00 9.66
C TYR A 19 -1.51 -4.50 9.82
N HIS A 20 -0.44 -4.10 10.52
CA HIS A 20 -0.14 -2.68 10.69
C HIS A 20 0.42 -2.07 9.40
N LEU A 21 1.02 -2.90 8.53
CA LEU A 21 1.45 -2.51 7.18
C LEU A 21 0.31 -1.96 6.31
N LEU A 22 -0.94 -2.44 6.49
CA LEU A 22 -2.09 -1.94 5.71
C LEU A 22 -2.42 -0.48 5.99
N THR A 23 -2.13 -0.01 7.21
CA THR A 23 -2.47 1.35 7.65
C THR A 23 -1.34 2.34 7.38
N PHE A 24 -0.12 1.86 7.09
CA PHE A 24 1.04 2.72 7.00
C PHE A 24 1.23 3.33 5.59
N PRO A 25 1.34 4.67 5.46
CA PRO A 25 1.66 5.30 4.19
C PRO A 25 3.11 5.05 3.78
N PHE A 26 3.33 4.19 2.80
CA PHE A 26 4.61 4.13 2.06
C PHE A 26 4.72 5.21 0.98
N ASN A 27 3.80 6.17 0.95
CA ASN A 27 3.88 7.37 0.12
C ASN A 27 4.23 8.59 0.98
N THR A 28 5.45 9.11 0.83
CA THR A 28 5.98 10.26 1.57
C THR A 28 5.15 11.54 1.36
N ARG A 29 4.59 11.75 0.17
CA ARG A 29 3.72 12.89 -0.10
C ARG A 29 2.36 12.74 0.56
N SER A 30 1.70 11.58 0.40
CA SER A 30 0.41 11.34 1.07
C SER A 30 0.57 11.45 2.59
N ALA A 31 1.67 10.95 3.15
CA ALA A 31 2.00 11.13 4.56
C ALA A 31 2.13 12.63 4.94
N ALA A 32 2.85 13.43 4.13
CA ALA A 32 2.99 14.87 4.37
C ALA A 32 1.68 15.66 4.23
N MET A 33 0.74 15.17 3.42
CA MET A 33 -0.59 15.76 3.21
C MET A 33 -1.64 15.29 4.24
N GLY A 34 -1.23 14.61 5.31
CA GLY A 34 -2.14 14.14 6.36
C GLY A 34 -2.86 12.84 6.02
N GLY A 35 -2.31 12.02 5.12
CA GLY A 35 -2.88 10.73 4.74
C GLY A 35 -3.95 10.82 3.65
N THR A 36 -3.82 11.75 2.70
CA THR A 36 -4.73 11.79 1.54
C THR A 36 -4.28 10.81 0.46
N TYR A 37 -5.12 9.81 0.13
CA TYR A 37 -4.74 8.69 -0.75
C TYR A 37 -5.48 8.63 -2.09
N ALA A 38 -6.64 9.27 -2.21
CA ALA A 38 -7.59 8.94 -3.28
C ALA A 38 -7.46 9.77 -4.56
N GLY A 39 -7.19 11.08 -4.45
CA GLY A 39 -7.12 11.99 -5.60
C GLY A 39 -6.08 13.09 -5.40
N THR A 40 -4.82 12.81 -5.75
CA THR A 40 -3.79 13.85 -5.80
C THR A 40 -3.81 14.51 -7.18
N GLY A 41 -3.82 15.84 -7.22
CA GLY A 41 -4.06 16.65 -8.42
C GLY A 41 -2.92 16.69 -9.45
N ASP A 42 -1.70 16.32 -9.06
CA ASP A 42 -0.59 16.30 -10.00
C ASP A 42 -0.43 14.89 -10.54
N ARG A 43 -0.30 14.76 -11.87
CA ARG A 43 -0.02 13.53 -12.67
C ARG A 43 1.32 12.85 -12.31
N GLN A 44 1.69 12.89 -11.05
CA GLN A 44 2.91 12.36 -10.48
C GLN A 44 2.68 10.92 -10.05
N PHE A 45 3.77 10.18 -10.14
CA PHE A 45 3.83 8.77 -9.82
C PHE A 45 3.46 8.52 -8.36
N GLN A 46 2.36 7.81 -8.15
CA GLN A 46 1.95 7.33 -6.85
C GLN A 46 1.60 5.86 -6.98
N LEU A 47 2.52 5.02 -6.54
CA LEU A 47 2.42 3.59 -6.68
C LEU A 47 1.66 2.96 -5.51
N PHE A 48 1.95 3.41 -4.28
CA PHE A 48 1.43 2.84 -3.04
C PHE A 48 0.04 3.34 -2.62
N THR A 49 -0.60 4.20 -3.42
CA THR A 49 -1.91 4.82 -3.10
C THR A 49 -3.01 4.18 -3.95
N ASN A 50 -3.81 4.98 -4.66
CA ASN A 50 -4.83 4.53 -5.59
C ASN A 50 -4.19 3.86 -6.82
N PRO A 51 -4.51 2.60 -7.16
CA PRO A 51 -3.93 1.95 -8.34
C PRO A 51 -4.24 2.69 -9.65
N ALA A 52 -5.32 3.46 -9.73
CA ALA A 52 -5.64 4.26 -10.90
C ALA A 52 -4.63 5.40 -11.13
N SER A 53 -3.93 5.93 -10.12
CA SER A 53 -2.94 7.01 -10.30
C SER A 53 -1.76 6.62 -11.16
N VAL A 54 -1.49 5.33 -11.25
CA VAL A 54 -0.48 4.77 -12.14
C VAL A 54 -0.81 5.03 -13.62
N ALA A 55 -2.10 5.11 -14.00
CA ALA A 55 -2.51 5.37 -15.39
C ALA A 55 -1.92 6.67 -15.95
N LEU A 56 -1.75 7.69 -15.11
CA LEU A 56 -1.26 9.02 -15.48
C LEU A 56 0.25 9.04 -15.79
N THR A 57 0.98 7.99 -15.38
CA THR A 57 2.43 7.89 -15.54
C THR A 57 2.77 7.64 -17.01
N GLN A 58 3.54 8.51 -17.67
CA GLN A 58 3.83 8.36 -19.10
C GLN A 58 5.08 7.54 -19.41
N ASN A 59 6.05 7.48 -18.49
CA ASN A 59 7.36 6.86 -18.69
C ASN A 59 7.61 5.75 -17.68
N LEU A 60 8.58 4.86 -17.98
CA LEU A 60 9.10 3.90 -17.00
C LEU A 60 9.60 4.66 -15.77
N GLN A 61 9.01 4.38 -14.60
CA GLN A 61 9.37 5.03 -13.35
C GLN A 61 9.45 3.98 -12.24
N ALA A 62 10.38 4.20 -11.33
CA ALA A 62 10.56 3.40 -10.12
C ALA A 62 10.63 4.30 -8.90
N GLN A 63 10.14 3.80 -7.77
CA GLN A 63 10.12 4.49 -6.50
C GLN A 63 10.68 3.57 -5.43
N ALA A 64 11.53 4.12 -4.57
CA ALA A 64 11.98 3.50 -3.34
C ALA A 64 11.74 4.46 -2.18
N VAL A 65 11.27 3.93 -1.06
CA VAL A 65 10.95 4.68 0.15
C VAL A 65 11.49 3.89 1.34
N SER A 66 12.13 4.59 2.27
CA SER A 66 12.55 4.02 3.55
C SER A 66 11.96 4.87 4.67
N VAL A 67 11.39 4.21 5.67
CA VAL A 67 10.75 4.85 6.81
C VAL A 67 11.29 4.27 8.11
N PRO A 68 12.33 4.90 8.69
CA PRO A 68 12.83 4.50 9.99
C PRO A 68 11.91 5.02 11.10
N HIS A 69 11.70 4.20 12.13
CA HIS A 69 10.98 4.60 13.34
C HIS A 69 11.93 4.60 14.54
N LEU A 70 11.64 5.48 15.50
CA LEU A 70 12.45 5.69 16.71
C LEU A 70 12.57 4.45 17.61
N ALA A 71 11.62 3.51 17.51
CA ALA A 71 11.61 2.26 18.27
C ALA A 71 12.48 1.14 17.64
N GLY A 72 13.35 1.46 16.67
CA GLY A 72 14.17 0.46 15.97
C GLY A 72 13.46 -0.28 14.83
N ILE A 73 12.18 0.05 14.61
CA ILE A 73 11.37 -0.50 13.53
C ILE A 73 11.79 0.15 12.20
N GLN A 74 11.95 -0.65 11.15
CA GLN A 74 12.39 -0.18 9.83
C GLN A 74 11.45 -0.67 8.74
N GLY A 75 10.92 0.27 7.96
CA GLY A 75 10.12 0.02 6.77
C GLY A 75 10.89 0.36 5.49
N ILE A 76 10.75 -0.48 4.47
CA ILE A 76 11.27 -0.21 3.12
C ILE A 76 10.17 -0.58 2.10
N GLY A 77 9.86 0.33 1.20
CA GLY A 77 8.98 0.10 0.05
C GLY A 77 9.76 0.32 -1.24
N LEU A 78 9.51 -0.51 -2.25
CA LEU A 78 10.08 -0.37 -3.58
C LEU A 78 9.04 -0.78 -4.63
N GLY A 79 9.08 -0.17 -5.79
CA GLY A 79 8.22 -0.59 -6.88
C GLY A 79 8.42 0.23 -8.15
N GLY A 80 7.74 -0.18 -9.21
CA GLY A 80 7.87 0.46 -10.51
C GLY A 80 6.66 0.25 -11.38
N VAL A 81 6.58 1.09 -12.42
CA VAL A 81 5.51 1.07 -13.43
C VAL A 81 6.15 0.94 -14.80
N LEU A 82 5.69 -0.05 -15.55
CA LEU A 82 6.01 -0.28 -16.94
C LEU A 82 4.85 0.19 -17.83
N PRO A 83 5.02 1.29 -18.58
CA PRO A 83 4.04 1.72 -19.57
C PRO A 83 4.17 0.93 -20.88
N ILE A 84 3.05 0.39 -21.36
CA ILE A 84 2.91 -0.27 -22.67
C ILE A 84 1.72 0.38 -23.38
N GLU A 85 1.98 1.25 -24.35
CA GLU A 85 0.92 2.01 -25.06
C GLU A 85 0.00 2.79 -24.10
N ARG A 86 -1.28 2.36 -23.97
CA ARG A 86 -2.28 2.91 -23.04
C ARG A 86 -2.39 2.12 -21.73
N HIS A 87 -1.68 1.02 -21.64
CA HIS A 87 -1.67 0.09 -20.51
C HIS A 87 -0.51 0.44 -19.58
N ARG A 88 -0.73 0.35 -18.27
CA ARG A 88 0.30 0.53 -17.26
C ARG A 88 0.30 -0.69 -16.36
N PHE A 89 1.39 -1.43 -16.38
CA PHE A 89 1.62 -2.53 -15.45
C PHE A 89 2.49 -2.01 -14.32
N PHE A 90 2.24 -2.47 -13.11
CA PHE A 90 3.04 -2.04 -11.97
C PHE A 90 3.21 -3.14 -10.96
N GLY A 91 4.30 -3.05 -10.20
CA GLY A 91 4.60 -3.95 -9.11
C GLY A 91 5.26 -3.20 -7.98
N GLU A 92 4.92 -3.57 -6.76
CA GLU A 92 5.45 -3.00 -5.53
C GLU A 92 5.72 -4.10 -4.51
N ALA A 93 6.73 -3.88 -3.70
CA ALA A 93 7.07 -4.70 -2.57
C ALA A 93 7.37 -3.79 -1.39
N THR A 94 6.82 -4.14 -0.23
CA THR A 94 6.97 -3.39 0.99
C THR A 94 7.33 -4.36 2.10
N TYR A 95 8.36 -4.03 2.86
CA TYR A 95 8.86 -4.84 3.95
C TYR A 95 8.93 -4.00 5.21
N PHE A 96 8.50 -4.57 6.33
CA PHE A 96 8.57 -3.94 7.64
C PHE A 96 9.18 -4.92 8.63
N ASN A 97 10.23 -4.46 9.31
CA ASN A 97 10.88 -5.21 10.37
C ASN A 97 10.63 -4.48 11.69
N TYR A 98 9.93 -5.15 12.61
CA TYR A 98 9.62 -4.58 13.92
C TYR A 98 10.72 -4.84 14.96
N GLY A 99 11.78 -5.54 14.59
CA GLY A 99 12.84 -5.94 15.49
C GLY A 99 12.49 -7.18 16.30
N THR A 100 13.19 -7.34 17.42
CA THR A 100 13.05 -8.47 18.34
C THR A 100 12.40 -8.03 19.64
N PHE A 101 11.45 -8.81 20.12
CA PHE A 101 10.78 -8.63 21.39
C PHE A 101 11.19 -9.71 22.37
N ASP A 102 11.31 -9.35 23.65
CA ASP A 102 11.62 -10.30 24.71
C ASP A 102 10.35 -11.08 25.09
N GLN A 103 10.40 -12.40 24.94
CA GLN A 103 9.34 -13.28 25.38
C GLN A 103 9.38 -13.37 26.90
N THR A 104 8.28 -12.99 27.55
CA THR A 104 8.18 -12.91 29.00
C THR A 104 7.05 -13.81 29.49
N ASP A 105 7.33 -14.66 30.47
CA ASP A 105 6.34 -15.53 31.12
C ASP A 105 5.46 -14.75 32.12
N GLU A 106 4.36 -15.34 32.63
CA GLU A 106 3.43 -14.73 33.58
C GLU A 106 4.12 -14.22 34.87
N THR A 107 5.31 -14.74 35.15
CA THR A 107 6.16 -14.37 36.30
C THR A 107 7.18 -13.26 35.99
N ASN A 108 7.12 -12.62 34.82
CA ASN A 108 8.10 -11.65 34.31
C ASN A 108 9.51 -12.22 34.05
N THR A 109 9.63 -13.54 33.86
CA THR A 109 10.90 -14.17 33.49
C THR A 109 11.04 -14.21 31.97
N VAL A 110 12.17 -13.71 31.45
CA VAL A 110 12.46 -13.74 30.00
C VAL A 110 12.81 -15.17 29.58
N THR A 111 11.98 -15.76 28.73
CA THR A 111 12.09 -17.16 28.26
C THR A 111 12.70 -17.29 26.86
N GLY A 112 12.78 -16.20 26.10
CA GLY A 112 13.32 -16.19 24.73
C GLY A 112 13.21 -14.81 24.08
N THR A 113 13.50 -14.74 22.78
CA THR A 113 13.25 -13.55 21.95
C THR A 113 12.52 -13.96 20.68
N PHE A 114 11.54 -13.16 20.25
CA PHE A 114 10.85 -13.38 18.98
C PHE A 114 10.95 -12.17 18.06
N GLY A 115 11.09 -12.43 16.76
CA GLY A 115 11.08 -11.40 15.72
C GLY A 115 9.72 -11.29 15.06
N PHE A 116 9.32 -10.06 14.72
CA PHE A 116 8.10 -9.80 13.95
C PHE A 116 8.44 -9.05 12.66
N HIS A 117 8.05 -9.63 11.53
CA HIS A 117 8.24 -9.02 10.23
C HIS A 117 7.02 -9.21 9.31
N GLU A 118 6.79 -8.19 8.49
CA GLU A 118 5.71 -8.13 7.52
C GLU A 118 6.29 -7.87 6.12
N LEU A 119 5.77 -8.58 5.13
CA LEU A 119 6.11 -8.44 3.73
C LEU A 119 4.81 -8.34 2.93
N TYR A 120 4.69 -7.30 2.11
CA TYR A 120 3.62 -7.14 1.14
C TYR A 120 4.20 -7.08 -0.25
N ILE A 121 3.73 -7.95 -1.13
CA ILE A 121 4.09 -7.92 -2.54
C ILE A 121 2.80 -7.76 -3.34
N SER A 122 2.77 -6.79 -4.23
CA SER A 122 1.60 -6.47 -5.01
C SER A 122 1.96 -6.20 -6.47
N GLY A 123 1.00 -6.50 -7.32
CA GLY A 123 1.05 -6.24 -8.74
C GLY A 123 -0.29 -5.70 -9.19
N GLY A 124 -0.27 -4.87 -10.22
CA GLY A 124 -1.49 -4.30 -10.72
C GLY A 124 -1.39 -3.76 -12.13
N TYR A 125 -2.53 -3.26 -12.55
CA TYR A 125 -2.75 -2.78 -13.89
C TYR A 125 -3.63 -1.54 -13.83
N ALA A 126 -3.28 -0.52 -14.61
CA ALA A 126 -4.07 0.69 -14.76
C ALA A 126 -4.13 1.13 -16.23
N CYS A 127 -5.23 1.74 -16.62
CA CYS A 127 -5.39 2.30 -17.95
C CYS A 127 -6.36 3.49 -17.97
N ASP A 128 -6.10 4.42 -18.89
CA ASP A 128 -7.05 5.47 -19.24
C ASP A 128 -8.10 4.91 -20.17
N ILE A 129 -9.37 4.88 -19.73
CA ILE A 129 -10.49 4.41 -20.56
C ILE A 129 -11.03 5.56 -21.41
N LEU A 130 -11.17 6.73 -20.79
CA LEU A 130 -11.52 8.00 -21.44
C LEU A 130 -10.44 9.04 -21.13
N PRO A 131 -10.33 10.15 -21.90
CA PRO A 131 -9.36 11.22 -21.66
C PRO A 131 -9.37 11.82 -20.25
N HIS A 132 -10.45 11.60 -19.50
CA HIS A 132 -10.68 12.13 -18.16
C HIS A 132 -10.92 11.04 -17.10
N ILE A 133 -10.95 9.75 -17.48
CA ILE A 133 -11.27 8.64 -16.58
C ILE A 133 -10.18 7.57 -16.65
N ALA A 134 -9.51 7.38 -15.52
CA ALA A 134 -8.55 6.32 -15.29
C ALA A 134 -9.15 5.25 -14.37
N LEU A 135 -8.95 3.98 -14.71
CA LEU A 135 -9.24 2.86 -13.82
C LEU A 135 -7.96 2.08 -13.53
N GLY A 136 -7.89 1.50 -12.34
CA GLY A 136 -6.80 0.62 -11.94
C GLY A 136 -7.27 -0.49 -11.02
N ALA A 137 -6.55 -1.59 -11.03
CA ALA A 137 -6.73 -2.71 -10.13
C ALA A 137 -5.36 -3.15 -9.60
N ARG A 138 -5.34 -3.59 -8.34
CA ARG A 138 -4.16 -4.13 -7.67
C ARG A 138 -4.56 -5.42 -6.97
N THR A 139 -3.67 -6.39 -6.99
CA THR A 139 -3.75 -7.57 -6.16
C THR A 139 -2.40 -7.80 -5.51
N GLY A 140 -2.40 -8.25 -4.28
CA GLY A 140 -1.17 -8.51 -3.55
C GLY A 140 -1.36 -9.52 -2.45
N LEU A 141 -0.22 -10.00 -1.97
CA LEU A 141 -0.11 -10.97 -0.90
C LEU A 141 0.61 -10.31 0.27
N TYR A 142 -0.05 -10.32 1.41
CA TYR A 142 0.52 -10.02 2.71
C TYR A 142 1.04 -11.30 3.32
N TYR A 143 2.29 -11.29 3.70
CA TYR A 143 2.95 -12.32 4.47
C TYR A 143 3.40 -11.70 5.79
N MET A 144 3.02 -12.34 6.89
CA MET A 144 3.41 -11.94 8.22
C MET A 144 4.02 -13.15 8.91
N ALA A 145 5.14 -12.96 9.59
CA ALA A 145 5.74 -13.99 10.42
C ALA A 145 6.10 -13.43 11.79
N ALA A 146 5.62 -14.12 12.81
CA ALA A 146 5.81 -13.83 14.21
C ALA A 146 6.34 -15.10 14.88
N ASP A 147 7.63 -15.12 15.20
CA ASP A 147 8.30 -16.27 15.80
C ASP A 147 8.19 -17.58 14.97
N ASN A 148 7.24 -18.44 15.34
CA ASN A 148 6.95 -19.74 14.72
C ASN A 148 5.63 -19.74 13.93
N GLU A 149 4.84 -18.67 14.02
CA GLU A 149 3.56 -18.53 13.35
C GLU A 149 3.73 -17.67 12.10
N SER A 150 3.16 -18.12 10.99
CA SER A 150 3.11 -17.34 9.75
C SER A 150 1.69 -17.28 9.22
N SER A 151 1.31 -16.11 8.70
CA SER A 151 -0.01 -15.86 8.15
C SER A 151 0.12 -15.23 6.78
N GLN A 152 -0.70 -15.70 5.84
CA GLN A 152 -0.76 -15.22 4.47
C GLN A 152 -2.17 -14.76 4.15
N THR A 153 -2.29 -13.53 3.66
CA THR A 153 -3.57 -12.94 3.27
C THR A 153 -3.46 -12.34 1.88
N TRP A 154 -4.46 -12.62 1.05
CA TRP A 154 -4.59 -12.04 -0.27
C TRP A 154 -5.49 -10.82 -0.19
N VAL A 155 -5.06 -9.74 -0.81
CA VAL A 155 -5.80 -8.47 -0.84
C VAL A 155 -5.85 -7.99 -2.27
N SER A 156 -7.05 -7.60 -2.70
CA SER A 156 -7.27 -6.99 -4.00
C SER A 156 -7.98 -5.67 -3.79
N SER A 157 -7.58 -4.65 -4.54
CA SER A 157 -8.21 -3.34 -4.54
C SER A 157 -8.45 -2.86 -5.96
N VAL A 158 -9.45 -2.02 -6.11
CA VAL A 158 -9.81 -1.38 -7.38
C VAL A 158 -9.96 0.12 -7.16
N GLY A 159 -9.52 0.88 -8.13
CA GLY A 159 -9.48 2.33 -8.06
C GLY A 159 -10.01 2.97 -9.33
N GLY A 160 -10.66 4.11 -9.16
CA GLY A 160 -11.07 4.98 -10.25
C GLY A 160 -10.65 6.40 -9.97
N MET A 161 -10.32 7.15 -11.02
CA MET A 161 -10.04 8.57 -10.92
C MET A 161 -10.64 9.33 -12.10
N PHE A 162 -11.11 10.53 -11.79
CA PHE A 162 -11.62 11.50 -12.73
C PHE A 162 -10.80 12.79 -12.67
N HIS A 163 -10.36 13.28 -13.83
CA HIS A 163 -9.57 14.51 -13.96
C HIS A 163 -10.31 15.52 -14.84
N THR A 164 -10.43 16.75 -14.35
CA THR A 164 -11.04 17.86 -15.11
C THR A 164 -10.10 18.34 -16.22
N ARG A 165 -10.64 18.87 -17.32
CA ARG A 165 -9.90 19.29 -18.53
C ARG A 165 -8.78 20.32 -18.31
N ASP A 166 -8.80 21.02 -17.18
CA ASP A 166 -7.82 22.03 -16.79
C ASP A 166 -6.79 21.51 -15.75
N ASP A 167 -6.80 20.20 -15.46
CA ASP A 167 -6.00 19.50 -14.44
C ASP A 167 -6.08 20.10 -13.01
N SER A 168 -6.97 21.07 -12.77
CA SER A 168 -7.11 21.77 -11.49
C SER A 168 -7.91 21.01 -10.44
N THR A 169 -8.61 19.94 -10.83
CA THR A 169 -9.43 19.13 -9.91
C THR A 169 -9.38 17.66 -10.30
N THR A 170 -8.91 16.85 -9.35
CA THR A 170 -8.88 15.39 -9.41
C THR A 170 -9.76 14.82 -8.33
N ILE A 171 -10.66 13.93 -8.73
CA ILE A 171 -11.49 13.14 -7.81
C ILE A 171 -11.09 11.68 -7.99
N GLY A 172 -10.83 10.98 -6.90
CA GLY A 172 -10.55 9.55 -6.96
C GLY A 172 -11.24 8.77 -5.87
N ILE A 173 -11.47 7.51 -6.18
CA ILE A 173 -12.12 6.52 -5.31
C ILE A 173 -11.26 5.27 -5.37
N VAL A 174 -11.05 4.63 -4.22
CA VAL A 174 -10.39 3.33 -4.10
C VAL A 174 -11.22 2.46 -3.17
N LEU A 175 -11.34 1.18 -3.52
CA LEU A 175 -12.06 0.13 -2.81
C LEU A 175 -11.10 -1.04 -2.59
#